data_AF-A0A3P6GJ25-F1
#
_entry.id   AF-A0A3P6GJ25-F1
#
_cell.length_a   1.000
_cell.length_b   1.000
_cell.length_c   1.000
_cell.angle_alpha   90.00
_cell.angle_beta   90.00
_cell.angle_gamma   90.00
#
_symmetry.space_group_name_H-M   'P 1'
#
loop_
_entity.id
_entity.type
_entity.pdbx_description
1 polymer ?
#
loop_
_entity_poly.entity_id
_entity_poly.type
_entity_poly.pdbx_seq_one_letter_code
_entity_poly.pdbx_strand_id
1 'polypeptide(L)'
;MGCSSSRTMTEGRKEKIRRPKTWKHPQPISRAELTQMGEEFWDTAPHYGGKKEIWDALRAAAEEDDLSLAQTVIESAGVVVQNADLTILVKKKIVIFFWLGSKYKLPKYVLRDPSNLITTK
;
A
#
# COMPACT_ATOMS: atom_id res chain seq x y z
N MET A 1 -1.70 -40.90 30.34
CA MET A 1 -0.90 -40.51 29.16
C MET A 1 -1.68 -39.43 28.44
N GLY A 2 -1.27 -38.17 28.54
CA GLY A 2 -2.04 -37.08 27.96
C GLY A 2 -1.22 -35.81 27.82
N CYS A 3 -1.48 -35.12 26.71
CA CYS A 3 -1.07 -33.77 26.36
C CYS A 3 0.30 -33.63 25.66
N SER A 4 0.31 -33.98 24.37
CA SER A 4 1.10 -33.29 23.35
C SER A 4 0.70 -31.81 23.32
N SER A 5 1.47 -30.95 24.00
CA SER A 5 1.44 -29.51 23.73
C SER A 5 2.39 -29.21 22.58
N SER A 6 1.95 -29.53 21.36
CA SER A 6 2.53 -28.93 20.17
C SER A 6 2.19 -27.44 20.22
N ARG A 7 3.18 -26.63 20.59
CA ARG A 7 3.16 -25.19 20.36
C ARG A 7 2.96 -24.98 18.88
N THR A 8 1.73 -24.70 18.47
CA THR A 8 1.46 -24.10 17.17
C THR A 8 2.16 -22.76 17.19
N MET A 9 3.31 -22.73 16.54
CA MET A 9 3.97 -21.52 16.10
C MET A 9 2.87 -20.61 15.59
N THR A 10 2.73 -19.45 16.21
CA THR A 10 1.80 -18.41 15.78
C THR A 10 2.30 -17.99 14.41
N GLU A 11 1.86 -18.70 13.37
CA GLU A 11 1.97 -18.35 11.97
C GLU A 11 1.49 -16.91 11.90
N GLY A 12 2.46 -15.99 11.82
CA GLY A 12 2.23 -14.56 11.94
C GLY A 12 1.10 -14.22 11.00
N ARG A 13 -0.03 -13.76 11.55
CA ARG A 13 -1.25 -13.49 10.79
C ARG A 13 -0.86 -12.47 9.72
N LYS A 14 -0.58 -12.94 8.50
CA LYS A 14 -0.31 -12.08 7.34
C LYS A 14 -1.63 -11.40 7.05
N GLU A 15 -1.72 -10.20 7.57
CA GLU A 15 -2.86 -9.32 7.45
C GLU A 15 -3.07 -8.99 5.96
N LYS A 16 -4.23 -9.37 5.41
CA LYS A 16 -4.55 -9.16 3.99
C LYS A 16 -4.60 -7.66 3.66
N ILE A 17 -4.04 -7.27 2.52
CA ILE A 17 -4.12 -5.88 2.05
C ILE A 17 -5.57 -5.46 1.79
N ARG A 18 -5.86 -4.16 1.97
CA ARG A 18 -7.18 -3.56 1.72
C ARG A 18 -7.04 -2.21 1.05
N ARG A 19 -7.83 -1.92 0.01
CA ARG A 19 -7.82 -0.57 -0.60
C ARG A 19 -8.19 0.48 0.47
N PRO A 20 -7.54 1.65 0.47
CA PRO A 20 -7.87 2.71 1.41
C PRO A 20 -9.34 3.12 1.24
N LYS A 21 -9.98 3.52 2.35
CA LYS A 21 -11.33 4.13 2.32
C LYS A 21 -11.35 5.32 1.35
N THR A 22 -12.54 5.62 0.84
CA THR A 22 -12.77 6.81 0.02
C THR A 22 -12.16 8.04 0.69
N TRP A 23 -11.43 8.83 -0.09
CA TRP A 23 -10.74 10.02 0.40
C TRP A 23 -11.07 11.21 -0.51
N LYS A 24 -10.93 12.40 0.03
CA LYS A 24 -11.18 13.66 -0.67
C LYS A 24 -9.89 14.46 -0.69
N HIS A 25 -9.48 14.94 -1.87
CA HIS A 25 -8.37 15.87 -1.99
C HIS A 25 -8.82 17.25 -1.44
N PRO A 26 -7.96 18.00 -0.71
CA PRO A 26 -8.34 19.28 -0.13
C PRO A 26 -8.82 20.30 -1.16
N GLN A 27 -8.28 20.21 -2.39
CA GLN A 27 -8.70 21.03 -3.53
C GLN A 27 -9.27 20.12 -4.63
N PRO A 28 -10.21 20.61 -5.46
CA PRO A 28 -10.61 19.91 -6.68
C PRO A 28 -9.37 19.58 -7.52
N ILE A 29 -9.24 18.34 -7.96
CA ILE A 29 -8.09 17.89 -8.76
C ILE A 29 -8.57 17.14 -9.99
N SER A 30 -7.95 17.38 -11.14
CA SER A 30 -8.24 16.68 -12.38
C SER A 30 -7.59 15.29 -12.43
N ARG A 31 -8.06 14.41 -13.33
CA ARG A 31 -7.41 13.11 -13.58
C ARG A 31 -5.96 13.27 -14.00
N ALA A 32 -5.67 14.24 -14.86
CA ALA A 32 -4.31 14.52 -15.35
C ALA A 32 -3.38 14.95 -14.20
N GLU A 33 -3.82 15.86 -13.33
CA GLU A 33 -3.04 16.27 -12.16
C GLU A 33 -2.82 15.12 -11.19
N LEU A 34 -3.85 14.30 -10.93
CA LEU A 34 -3.71 13.14 -10.05
C LEU A 34 -2.67 12.15 -10.58
N THR A 35 -2.71 11.87 -11.89
CA THR A 35 -1.72 11.03 -12.55
C THR A 35 -0.33 11.65 -12.49
N GLN A 36 -0.19 12.95 -12.74
CA GLN A 36 1.10 13.66 -12.65
C GLN A 36 1.69 13.58 -11.24
N MET A 37 0.89 13.81 -10.20
CA MET A 37 1.33 13.65 -8.81
C MET A 37 1.75 12.21 -8.48
N GLY A 38 1.07 11.23 -9.07
CA GLY A 38 1.42 9.82 -8.94
C GLY A 38 2.77 9.49 -9.58
N GLU A 39 2.98 9.93 -10.82
CA GLU A 39 4.25 9.74 -11.54
C GLU A 39 5.42 10.42 -10.83
N GLU A 40 5.24 11.67 -10.35
CA GLU A 40 6.28 12.38 -9.58
C GLU A 40 6.64 11.64 -8.29
N PHE A 41 5.64 11.06 -7.62
CA PHE A 41 5.89 10.22 -6.46
C PHE A 41 6.68 8.97 -6.83
N TRP A 42 6.34 8.27 -7.92
CA TRP A 42 7.03 7.04 -8.33
C TRP A 42 8.45 7.29 -8.83
N ASP A 43 8.71 8.42 -9.48
CA ASP A 43 10.05 8.85 -9.90
C ASP A 43 10.96 9.11 -8.68
N THR A 44 10.39 9.72 -7.64
CA THR A 44 11.12 10.03 -6.40
C THR A 44 11.10 8.91 -5.36
N ALA A 45 10.25 7.89 -5.53
CA ALA A 45 10.04 6.80 -4.56
C ALA A 45 11.35 6.10 -4.11
N PRO A 46 12.27 5.72 -5.03
CA PRO A 46 13.53 5.08 -4.65
C PRO A 46 14.44 5.96 -3.79
N HIS A 47 14.29 7.28 -3.82
CA HIS A 47 15.09 8.23 -3.04
C HIS A 47 14.66 8.32 -1.57
N TYR A 48 13.45 7.86 -1.21
CA TYR A 48 13.00 7.83 0.20
C TYR A 48 13.63 6.69 1.02
N GLY A 49 14.49 5.88 0.40
CA GLY A 49 15.16 4.74 1.00
C GLY A 49 14.44 3.42 0.77
N GLY A 50 15.06 2.33 1.24
CA GLY A 50 14.63 0.97 0.93
C GLY A 50 15.20 0.46 -0.40
N LYS A 51 14.66 -0.66 -0.86
CA LYS A 51 15.07 -1.33 -2.10
C LYS A 51 14.17 -0.92 -3.25
N LYS A 52 14.74 -0.59 -4.42
CA LYS A 52 13.98 -0.22 -5.62
C LYS A 52 13.03 -1.34 -6.04
N GLU A 53 13.43 -2.59 -5.88
CA GLU A 53 12.63 -3.78 -6.19
C GLU A 53 11.35 -3.85 -5.36
N ILE A 54 11.41 -3.37 -4.11
CA ILE A 54 10.22 -3.28 -3.25
C ILE A 54 9.31 -2.15 -3.71
N TRP A 55 9.88 -1.01 -4.14
CA TRP A 55 9.11 0.09 -4.73
C TRP A 55 8.41 -0.33 -6.03
N ASP A 56 9.09 -1.05 -6.92
CA ASP A 56 8.51 -1.62 -8.14
C ASP A 56 7.36 -2.59 -7.81
N ALA A 57 7.54 -3.50 -6.86
CA ALA A 57 6.48 -4.40 -6.43
C ALA A 57 5.28 -3.67 -5.81
N LEU A 58 5.54 -2.62 -5.03
CA LEU A 58 4.49 -1.77 -4.45
C LEU A 58 3.72 -0.99 -5.52
N ARG A 59 4.40 -0.54 -6.59
CA ARG A 59 3.77 0.11 -7.74
C ARG A 59 2.87 -0.86 -8.49
N ALA A 60 3.40 -2.03 -8.85
CA ALA A 60 2.63 -3.08 -9.49
C ALA A 60 1.39 -3.45 -8.67
N ALA A 61 1.54 -3.68 -7.36
CA ALA A 61 0.40 -3.97 -6.49
C ALA A 61 -0.59 -2.80 -6.31
N ALA A 62 -0.16 -1.56 -6.53
CA ALA A 62 -1.04 -0.38 -6.48
C ALA A 62 -1.83 -0.18 -7.78
N GLU A 63 -1.24 -0.54 -8.91
CA GLU A 63 -1.87 -0.50 -10.24
C GLU A 63 -2.82 -1.68 -10.47
N GLU A 64 -2.62 -2.81 -9.76
CA GLU A 64 -3.50 -3.97 -9.80
C GLU A 64 -4.87 -3.71 -9.18
N ASP A 65 -5.94 -3.97 -9.95
CA ASP A 65 -7.31 -3.86 -9.45
C ASP A 65 -7.70 -5.06 -8.56
N ASP A 66 -7.15 -6.25 -8.82
CA ASP A 66 -7.44 -7.43 -8.03
C ASP A 66 -6.60 -7.45 -6.75
N LEU A 67 -7.28 -7.40 -5.60
CA LEU A 67 -6.60 -7.41 -4.29
C LEU A 67 -5.85 -8.71 -4.01
N SER A 68 -6.28 -9.82 -4.58
CA SER A 68 -5.61 -11.12 -4.43
C SER A 68 -4.30 -11.15 -5.22
N LEU A 69 -4.30 -10.61 -6.45
CA LEU A 69 -3.09 -10.43 -7.26
C LEU A 69 -2.13 -9.43 -6.61
N ALA A 70 -2.63 -8.25 -6.21
CA ALA A 70 -1.83 -7.26 -5.49
C ALA A 70 -1.20 -7.84 -4.21
N GLN A 71 -1.94 -8.68 -3.47
CA GLN A 71 -1.41 -9.37 -2.30
C GLN A 71 -0.30 -10.34 -2.69
N THR A 72 -0.49 -11.12 -3.76
CA THR A 72 0.52 -12.06 -4.27
C THR A 72 1.81 -11.35 -4.67
N VAL A 73 1.72 -10.18 -5.30
CA VAL A 73 2.88 -9.35 -5.67
C VAL A 73 3.65 -8.89 -4.43
N ILE A 74 2.95 -8.39 -3.42
CA ILE A 74 3.55 -7.92 -2.16
C ILE A 74 4.20 -9.10 -1.40
N GLU A 75 3.54 -10.25 -1.37
CA GLU A 75 4.08 -11.47 -0.75
C GLU A 75 5.29 -12.02 -1.52
N SER A 76 5.27 -11.96 -2.85
CA SER A 76 6.40 -12.35 -3.71
C SER A 76 7.63 -11.47 -3.49
N ALA A 77 7.42 -10.17 -3.24
CA ALA A 77 8.48 -9.24 -2.84
C ALA A 77 8.97 -9.42 -1.39
N GLY A 78 8.35 -10.33 -0.62
CA GLY A 78 8.68 -10.58 0.79
C GLY A 78 8.29 -9.43 1.71
N VAL A 79 7.38 -8.56 1.30
CA VAL A 79 6.89 -7.42 2.09
C VAL A 79 5.87 -7.92 3.12
N VAL A 80 6.11 -7.60 4.39
CA VAL A 80 5.21 -8.01 5.48
C VAL A 80 4.32 -6.83 5.86
N VAL A 81 3.02 -7.02 5.71
CA VAL A 81 1.99 -6.07 6.13
C VAL A 81 1.70 -6.30 7.61
N GLN A 82 2.20 -5.42 8.48
CA GLN A 82 2.00 -5.56 9.94
C GLN A 82 0.65 -5.00 10.43
N ASN A 83 -0.12 -4.30 9.59
CA ASN A 83 -1.47 -3.84 9.90
C ASN A 83 -2.38 -4.03 8.65
N ALA A 84 -3.37 -4.94 8.64
CA ALA A 84 -4.31 -5.13 7.50
C ALA A 84 -5.18 -3.92 7.30
N ASP A 85 -5.37 -3.17 8.39
CA ASP A 85 -5.86 -1.82 8.27
C ASP A 85 -4.73 -0.92 7.81
N LEU A 86 -4.54 -0.93 6.49
CA LEU A 86 -4.21 0.28 5.73
C LEU A 86 -5.17 1.45 6.10
N THR A 87 -6.25 1.17 6.84
CA THR A 87 -7.19 2.08 7.53
C THR A 87 -6.66 2.77 8.81
N ILE A 88 -5.76 2.17 9.61
CA ILE A 88 -5.40 2.71 10.95
C ILE A 88 -4.46 3.92 10.88
N LEU A 89 -3.90 4.22 9.70
CA LEU A 89 -3.23 5.49 9.41
C LEU A 89 -4.06 6.45 8.53
N VAL A 90 -5.35 6.20 8.32
CA VAL A 90 -6.24 7.09 7.54
C VAL A 90 -6.52 8.41 8.28
N LYS A 91 -6.22 8.49 9.60
CA LYS A 91 -6.12 9.76 10.33
C LYS A 91 -4.88 10.61 9.97
N LYS A 92 -3.85 10.03 9.34
CA LYS A 92 -2.66 10.74 8.83
C LYS A 92 -2.23 10.20 7.45
N LYS A 93 -2.96 10.57 6.39
CA LYS A 93 -2.54 10.70 4.96
C LYS A 93 -1.58 9.66 4.28
N ILE A 94 -1.13 8.55 4.87
CA ILE A 94 -0.02 7.71 4.34
C ILE A 94 -0.20 6.22 4.71
N VAL A 95 0.05 5.31 3.76
CA VAL A 95 0.16 3.84 3.96
C VAL A 95 1.61 3.45 4.25
N ILE A 96 1.89 2.59 5.24
CA ILE A 96 3.25 2.17 5.60
C ILE A 96 3.45 0.67 5.39
N PHE A 97 4.41 0.30 4.54
CA PHE A 97 4.92 -1.08 4.44
C PHE A 97 6.26 -1.21 5.15
N PHE A 98 6.52 -2.38 5.73
CA PHE A 98 7.77 -2.68 6.42
C PHE A 98 8.52 -3.81 5.70
N TRP A 99 9.80 -3.59 5.44
CA TRP A 99 10.70 -4.63 4.93
C TRP A 99 12.09 -4.45 5.54
N LEU A 100 12.55 -5.44 6.31
CA LEU A 100 13.89 -5.50 6.93
C LEU A 100 14.38 -4.16 7.52
N GLY A 101 13.53 -3.49 8.31
CA GLY A 101 13.87 -2.22 8.98
C GLY A 101 13.58 -0.94 8.17
N SER A 102 13.23 -1.05 6.89
CA SER A 102 12.83 0.08 6.04
C SER A 102 11.31 0.28 6.04
N LYS A 103 10.88 1.54 6.08
CA LYS A 103 9.46 1.95 6.06
C LYS A 103 9.14 2.58 4.70
N TYR A 104 8.26 1.95 3.94
CA TYR A 104 7.80 2.45 2.64
C TYR A 104 6.48 3.17 2.85
N LYS A 105 6.39 4.43 2.41
CA LYS A 105 5.25 5.30 2.65
C LYS A 105 4.53 5.60 1.35
N LEU A 106 3.35 5.05 1.15
CA LEU A 106 2.54 5.27 -0.04
C LEU A 106 1.42 6.30 0.21
N PRO A 107 1.33 7.35 -0.61
CA PRO A 107 0.22 8.30 -0.54
C PRO A 107 -1.09 7.68 -1.04
N LYS A 108 -2.23 8.27 -0.66
CA LYS A 108 -3.54 7.74 -1.07
C LYS A 108 -3.82 7.91 -2.57
N TYR A 109 -3.27 8.94 -3.20
CA TYR A 109 -3.50 9.24 -4.61
C TYR A 109 -2.89 8.23 -5.58
N VAL A 110 -1.87 7.48 -5.16
CA VAL A 110 -1.35 6.35 -5.95
C VAL A 110 -2.13 5.06 -5.73
N LEU A 111 -3.01 5.00 -4.72
CA LEU A 111 -3.76 3.79 -4.36
C LEU A 111 -5.24 3.86 -4.70
N ARG A 112 -5.81 5.07 -4.78
CA ARG A 112 -7.23 5.27 -5.04
C ARG A 112 -7.50 6.68 -5.53
N ASP A 113 -8.50 6.80 -6.40
CA ASP A 113 -8.97 8.11 -6.85
C ASP A 113 -9.72 8.86 -5.73
N PRO A 114 -9.57 10.19 -5.65
CA PRO A 114 -10.34 11.00 -4.72
C PRO A 114 -11.80 11.09 -5.17
N SER A 115 -12.72 11.21 -4.21
CA SER A 115 -14.15 11.36 -4.51
C SER A 115 -14.51 12.69 -5.19
N ASN A 116 -13.63 13.68 -5.13
CA ASN A 116 -13.78 14.99 -5.76
C ASN A 116 -12.92 15.16 -7.03
N LEU A 117 -12.74 14.07 -7.78
CA LEU A 117 -12.08 14.11 -9.08
C LEU A 117 -12.90 14.97 -10.05
N ILE A 118 -12.26 15.94 -10.69
CA ILE A 118 -12.88 16.77 -11.72
C ILE A 118 -12.72 16.03 -13.06
N THR A 119 -13.84 15.67 -13.68
CA THR A 119 -13.87 15.38 -15.13
C THR A 119 -13.84 16.71 -15.85
N THR A 120 -12.65 17.14 -16.25
CA THR A 120 -12.51 18.21 -17.24
C THR A 120 -13.04 17.65 -18.57
N LYS A 121 -14.08 18.27 -19.10
CA LYS A 121 -14.78 17.86 -20.33
C LYS A 121 -14.02 18.32 -21.56
#